data_AF-A0AAU3SLK8-F1
#
_entry.id   AF-A0AAU3SLK8-F1
#
_cell.length_a   1.000
_cell.length_b   1.000
_cell.length_c   1.000
_cell.angle_alpha   90.00
_cell.angle_beta   90.00
_cell.angle_gamma   90.00
#
_symmetry.space_group_name_H-M   'P 1'
#
loop_
_entity.id
_entity.type
_entity.pdbx_description
1 polymer ?
#
loop_
_entity_poly.entity_id
_entity_poly.type
_entity_poly.pdbx_seq_one_letter_code
_entity_poly.pdbx_strand_id
1 'polypeptide(L)'
;MTALRNAMPEEELDEQAERGQPERGRWSQSELLLASAIDALRRVEYVLICANTDSKAKRPAPPEPIARPGVKPRKAKPVLTETGAHKLFELINGGAA
;
A
#
# COMPACT_ATOMS: atom_id res chain seq x y z
N MET A 1 21.63 -15.01 -8.38
CA MET A 1 20.76 -13.84 -8.67
C MET A 1 21.43 -12.50 -8.32
N THR A 2 22.26 -12.40 -7.28
CA THR A 2 22.96 -11.15 -6.88
C THR A 2 24.03 -10.67 -7.87
N ALA A 3 24.75 -11.57 -8.56
CA ALA A 3 25.79 -11.17 -9.51
C ALA A 3 25.24 -10.44 -10.76
N LEU A 4 24.06 -10.83 -11.25
CA LEU A 4 23.40 -10.17 -12.40
C LEU A 4 22.86 -8.79 -12.03
N ARG A 5 22.32 -8.62 -10.81
CA ARG A 5 21.87 -7.32 -10.31
C ARG A 5 23.04 -6.34 -10.14
N ASN A 6 24.16 -6.81 -9.60
CA ASN A 6 25.33 -5.96 -9.35
C ASN A 6 26.07 -5.53 -10.63
N ALA A 7 25.83 -6.25 -11.74
CA ALA A 7 26.38 -5.91 -13.05
C ALA A 7 25.45 -5.02 -13.89
N MET A 8 24.26 -4.70 -13.37
CA MET A 8 23.29 -3.86 -14.07
C MET A 8 23.72 -2.39 -14.00
N PRO A 9 23.66 -1.64 -15.12
CA PRO A 9 23.91 -0.21 -15.13
C PRO A 9 23.00 0.54 -14.15
N GLU A 10 23.52 1.60 -13.53
CA GLU A 10 22.81 2.37 -12.50
C GLU A 10 21.50 2.99 -13.02
N GLU A 11 21.50 3.45 -14.28
CA GLU A 11 20.32 3.99 -14.96
C GLU A 11 19.19 2.95 -15.12
N GLU A 12 19.52 1.70 -15.43
CA GLU A 12 18.53 0.62 -15.50
C GLU A 12 18.00 0.22 -14.10
N LEU A 13 18.82 0.35 -13.05
CA LEU A 13 18.39 0.11 -11.68
C LEU A 13 17.42 1.19 -11.21
N ASP A 14 17.67 2.45 -11.55
CA ASP A 14 16.78 3.57 -11.22
C ASP A 14 15.44 3.44 -11.96
N GLU A 15 15.45 3.11 -13.25
CA GLU A 15 14.22 2.84 -14.00
C GLU A 15 13.42 1.67 -13.41
N GLN A 16 14.09 0.60 -12.95
CA GLN A 16 13.43 -0.50 -12.25
C GLN A 16 12.91 -0.10 -10.87
N ALA A 17 13.57 0.82 -10.17
CA ALA A 17 13.09 1.33 -8.89
C ALA A 17 11.79 2.14 -9.05
N GLU A 18 11.68 2.93 -10.12
CA GLU A 18 10.48 3.74 -10.39
C GLU A 18 9.33 2.93 -10.99
N ARG A 19 9.62 2.06 -11.96
CA ARG A 19 8.61 1.36 -12.77
C ARG A 19 8.46 -0.12 -12.42
N GLY A 20 9.23 -0.60 -11.46
CA GLY A 20 9.23 -1.99 -11.04
C GLY A 20 7.83 -2.45 -10.66
N GLN A 21 7.46 -3.62 -11.19
CA GLN A 21 6.21 -4.30 -10.87
C GLN A 21 6.54 -5.56 -10.07
N PRO A 22 6.90 -5.39 -8.78
CA PRO A 22 7.31 -6.50 -7.92
C PRO A 22 6.32 -7.66 -7.89
N GLU A 23 5.04 -7.38 -8.09
CA GLU A 23 3.95 -8.35 -8.15
C GLU A 23 3.93 -9.25 -9.40
N ARG A 24 4.71 -8.92 -10.44
CA ARG A 24 4.81 -9.72 -11.68
C ARG A 24 6.01 -10.67 -11.72
N GLY A 25 7.02 -10.42 -10.89
CA GLY A 25 8.26 -11.21 -10.84
C GLY A 25 8.15 -12.49 -10.00
N ARG A 26 9.09 -13.43 -10.16
CA ARG A 26 9.23 -14.58 -9.26
C ARG A 26 10.18 -14.22 -8.13
N TRP A 27 9.65 -14.09 -6.92
CA TRP A 27 10.45 -13.81 -5.74
C TRP A 27 11.06 -15.07 -5.15
N SER A 28 12.32 -14.96 -4.74
CA SER A 28 13.01 -15.89 -3.86
C SER A 28 12.49 -15.79 -2.42
N GLN A 29 12.79 -16.81 -1.61
CA GLN A 29 12.45 -16.81 -0.18
C GLN A 29 13.13 -15.65 0.58
N SER A 30 14.35 -15.30 0.22
CA SER A 30 15.06 -14.14 0.79
C SER A 30 14.36 -12.82 0.46
N GLU A 31 13.83 -12.65 -0.75
CA GLU A 31 13.11 -11.43 -1.13
C GLU A 31 11.76 -11.34 -0.41
N LEU A 32 11.06 -12.46 -0.23
CA LEU A 32 9.84 -12.53 0.57
C LEU A 32 10.09 -12.15 2.03
N LEU A 33 11.18 -12.66 2.62
CA LEU A 33 11.58 -12.34 3.99
C LEU A 33 11.98 -10.87 4.13
N LEU A 34 12.82 -10.37 3.21
CA LEU A 34 13.29 -8.99 3.22
C LEU A 34 12.13 -8.01 3.12
N ALA A 35 11.21 -8.21 2.18
CA ALA A 35 10.05 -7.35 2.07
C ALA A 35 9.17 -7.39 3.33
N SER A 36 9.09 -8.54 4.01
CA SER A 36 8.32 -8.65 5.26
C SER A 36 8.98 -7.86 6.40
N ALA A 37 10.31 -7.84 6.45
CA ALA A 37 11.05 -6.99 7.37
C ALA A 37 10.85 -5.49 7.06
N ILE A 38 10.87 -5.09 5.78
CA ILE A 38 10.62 -3.71 5.36
C ILE A 38 9.20 -3.28 5.75
N ASP A 39 8.19 -4.12 5.50
CA ASP A 39 6.80 -3.82 5.84
C ASP A 39 6.63 -3.64 7.37
N ALA A 40 7.30 -4.46 8.17
CA ALA A 40 7.31 -4.32 9.63
C ALA A 40 7.97 -3.02 10.08
N LEU A 41 9.12 -2.65 9.49
CA LEU A 41 9.83 -1.42 9.81
C LEU A 41 9.00 -0.17 9.46
N ARG A 42 8.40 -0.13 8.26
CA ARG A 42 7.49 0.96 7.84
C ARG A 42 6.32 1.12 8.80
N ARG A 43 5.78 0.00 9.32
CA ARG A 43 4.70 0.05 10.31
C ARG A 43 5.15 0.62 11.65
N VAL A 44 6.35 0.27 12.12
CA VAL A 44 6.95 0.85 13.33
C VAL A 44 7.14 2.35 13.17
N GLU A 45 7.73 2.79 12.05
CA GLU A 45 7.90 4.20 11.71
C GLU A 45 6.57 4.95 11.71
N TYR A 46 5.55 4.41 11.04
CA TYR A 46 4.20 4.99 11.02
C TYR A 46 3.61 5.17 12.42
N VAL A 47 3.76 4.17 13.29
CA VAL A 47 3.27 4.24 14.68
C VAL A 47 4.01 5.32 15.46
N LEU A 48 5.33 5.43 15.30
CA LEU A 48 6.13 6.48 15.91
C LEU A 48 5.71 7.86 15.42
N ILE A 49 5.50 8.05 14.12
CA ILE A 49 5.00 9.32 13.58
C ILE A 49 3.65 9.65 14.21
N CYS A 50 2.71 8.72 14.23
CA CYS A 50 1.37 8.94 14.79
C CYS A 50 1.40 9.25 16.29
N ALA A 51 2.29 8.62 17.05
CA ALA A 51 2.46 8.85 18.49
C ALA A 51 3.03 10.24 18.79
N ASN A 52 3.85 10.77 17.88
CA ASN A 52 4.50 12.09 18.01
C ASN A 52 3.79 13.20 17.22
N THR A 53 2.70 12.90 16.53
CA THR A 53 1.88 13.89 15.81
C THR A 53 0.79 14.40 16.74
N ASP A 54 0.66 15.72 16.85
CA ASP A 54 -0.42 16.36 17.63
C ASP A 54 -1.79 15.80 17.22
N SER A 55 -2.67 15.59 18.20
CA SER A 55 -4.07 15.19 18.02
C SER A 55 -4.86 16.02 16.99
N LYS A 56 -4.53 17.31 16.81
CA LYS A 56 -5.18 18.23 15.88
C LYS A 56 -4.53 18.24 14.49
N ALA A 57 -3.34 17.66 14.35
CA ALA A 57 -2.63 17.59 13.09
C ALA A 57 -3.10 16.39 12.26
N LYS A 58 -3.03 16.54 10.94
CA LYS A 58 -3.38 15.47 10.01
C LYS A 58 -2.32 14.36 10.10
N ARG A 59 -2.72 13.20 10.63
CA ARG A 59 -1.87 12.01 10.62
C ARG A 59 -1.68 11.47 9.20
N PRO A 60 -0.52 10.89 8.88
CA PRO A 60 -0.31 10.25 7.60
C PRO A 60 -1.22 9.02 7.44
N ALA A 61 -1.37 8.56 6.20
CA ALA A 61 -2.00 7.26 5.97
C ALA A 61 -1.06 6.13 6.42
N PRO A 62 -1.59 4.98 6.87
CA PRO A 62 -0.78 3.79 7.09
C PRO A 62 -0.02 3.41 5.82
N PRO A 63 1.24 2.96 5.93
CA PRO A 63 2.00 2.50 4.79
C PRO A 63 1.37 1.23 4.21
N GLU A 64 1.31 1.16 2.89
CA GLU A 64 0.90 -0.06 2.19
C GLU A 64 2.07 -1.06 2.15
N PRO A 65 1.82 -2.36 2.38
CA PRO A 65 2.85 -3.39 2.23
C PRO A 65 3.39 -3.45 0.80
N ILE A 66 4.64 -3.87 0.63
CA ILE A 66 5.22 -4.10 -0.70
C ILE A 66 4.36 -5.15 -1.45
N ALA A 67 3.99 -4.87 -2.68
CA ALA A 67 3.19 -5.80 -3.48
C ALA A 67 3.97 -7.10 -3.70
N ARG A 68 3.37 -8.23 -3.31
CA ARG A 68 3.99 -9.56 -3.46
C ARG A 68 3.48 -10.24 -4.74
N PRO A 69 4.29 -11.12 -5.37
CA PRO A 69 3.83 -11.91 -6.50
C PRO A 69 2.56 -12.69 -6.19
N GLY A 70 1.58 -12.61 -7.09
CA GLY A 70 0.31 -13.32 -6.95
C GLY A 70 -0.65 -12.78 -5.89
N VAL A 71 -0.27 -11.76 -5.12
CA VAL A 71 -1.17 -11.09 -4.17
C VAL A 71 -1.97 -10.02 -4.90
N LYS A 72 -3.30 -10.10 -4.82
CA LYS A 72 -4.17 -9.08 -5.40
C LYS A 72 -4.03 -7.78 -4.60
N PRO A 73 -3.99 -6.62 -5.27
CA PRO A 73 -3.96 -5.33 -4.58
C PRO A 73 -5.20 -5.19 -3.68
N ARG A 74 -5.03 -4.46 -2.58
CA ARG A 74 -6.14 -4.17 -1.67
C ARG A 74 -7.22 -3.41 -2.45
N LYS A 75 -8.46 -3.89 -2.38
CA LYS A 75 -9.59 -3.21 -3.02
C LYS A 75 -9.73 -1.81 -2.40
N ALA A 76 -9.84 -0.79 -3.25
CA ALA A 76 -10.16 0.56 -2.81
C ALA A 76 -11.49 0.54 -2.04
N LYS A 77 -11.59 1.34 -0.98
CA LYS A 77 -12.86 1.51 -0.27
C LYS A 77 -13.87 2.11 -1.25
N PRO A 78 -15.11 1.58 -1.31
CA PRO A 78 -16.14 2.19 -2.13
C PRO A 78 -16.37 3.63 -1.63
N VAL A 79 -16.29 4.59 -2.56
CA VAL A 79 -16.65 5.98 -2.30
C VAL A 79 -18.17 6.08 -2.45
N LEU A 80 -18.83 6.72 -1.48
CA LEU A 80 -20.27 6.91 -1.53
C LEU A 80 -20.63 7.77 -2.75
N THR A 81 -21.31 7.18 -3.72
CA THR A 81 -21.84 7.91 -4.86
C THR A 81 -23.01 8.78 -4.40
N GLU A 82 -23.31 9.84 -5.15
CA GLU A 82 -24.44 10.73 -4.87
C GLU A 82 -25.77 9.97 -4.82
N THR A 83 -25.95 9.00 -5.72
CA THR A 83 -27.07 8.05 -5.72
C THR A 83 -27.10 7.16 -4.48
N GLY A 84 -25.92 6.70 -4.03
CA GLY A 84 -25.79 5.93 -2.79
C GLY A 84 -26.14 6.76 -1.55
N ALA A 85 -25.77 8.04 -1.53
CA ALA A 85 -26.10 8.97 -0.46
C ALA A 85 -27.60 9.23 -0.37
N HIS A 86 -28.28 9.48 -1.49
CA HIS A 86 -29.73 9.65 -1.55
C HIS A 86 -30.48 8.41 -1.06
N LYS A 87 -30.08 7.22 -1.51
CA LYS A 87 -30.69 5.97 -1.06
C LYS A 87 -30.48 5.74 0.45
N LEU A 88 -29.29 6.06 0.96
CA LEU A 88 -29.00 5.96 2.38
C LEU A 88 -29.86 6.95 3.20
N PHE A 89 -30.04 8.16 2.68
CA PHE A 89 -30.89 9.19 3.28
C PHE A 89 -32.36 8.76 3.35
N GLU A 90 -32.92 8.19 2.29
CA GLU A 90 -34.28 7.67 2.27
C GLU A 90 -34.48 6.52 3.26
N LEU A 91 -33.51 5.60 3.34
CA LEU A 91 -33.53 4.49 4.29
C LEU A 91 -33.49 4.96 5.75
N ILE A 92 -32.66 5.94 6.06
CA ILE A 92 -32.51 6.47 7.43
C ILE A 92 -33.76 7.26 7.86
N ASN A 93 -34.37 8.02 6.94
CA ASN A 93 -35.52 8.87 7.23
C ASN A 93 -36.87 8.17 6.99
N GLY A 94 -36.88 6.86 6.73
CA GLY A 94 -38.11 6.07 6.56
C GLY A 94 -38.90 6.37 5.28
N GLY A 95 -38.27 6.99 4.28
CA GLY A 95 -38.89 7.31 2.99
C GLY A 95 -38.92 6.14 1.99
N ALA A 96 -38.24 5.03 2.32
CA ALA A 96 -38.30 3.79 1.55
C ALA A 96 -39.39 2.86 2.11
N ALA A 97 -40.65 3.22 1.85
CA ALA A 97 -41.82 2.34 1.97
C ALA A 97 -42.62 2.38 0.67
#